data_AF-A0A7D4PMV6-F1
#
_entry.id   AF-A0A7D4PMV6-F1
#
_cell.length_a   1.000
_cell.length_b   1.000
_cell.length_c   1.000
_cell.angle_alpha   90.00
_cell.angle_beta   90.00
_cell.angle_gamma   90.00
#
_symmetry.space_group_name_H-M   'P 1'
#
loop_
_entity.id
_entity.type
_entity.pdbx_description
1 polymer ?
#
loop_
_entity_poly.entity_id
_entity_poly.type
_entity_poly.pdbx_seq_one_letter_code
_entity_poly.pdbx_strand_id
1 'polypeptide(L)'
;MTALSPVLTAPTVPSATRLRLTVRGRRVLAALAALPAVAVLCAVVLGGGAALASRDAGAPVGSFETVIVESGDTLWAIAQQVAPAADPRDVVDDLVRLNALDGVSLQAGQRLAIPAEYSH
;
A
#
# COMPACT_ATOMS: atom_id res chain seq x y z
N MET A 1 31.52 82.88 28.73
CA MET A 1 30.71 82.48 27.56
C MET A 1 30.59 80.97 27.60
N THR A 2 29.49 80.47 28.15
CA THR A 2 29.21 79.04 28.34
C THR A 2 28.19 78.62 27.30
N ALA A 3 28.53 77.66 26.43
CA ALA A 3 27.58 76.79 25.72
C ALA A 3 28.37 75.82 24.83
N LEU A 4 28.00 74.57 24.56
CA LEU A 4 27.04 73.60 25.08
C LEU A 4 27.55 72.29 24.46
N SER A 5 27.90 71.28 25.25
CA SER A 5 28.35 69.99 24.70
C SER A 5 27.17 69.23 24.10
N PRO A 6 27.23 68.74 22.85
CA PRO A 6 26.19 67.88 22.32
C PRO A 6 26.30 66.50 22.96
N VAL A 7 25.28 66.11 23.72
CA VAL A 7 25.08 64.73 24.14
C VAL A 7 24.64 63.95 22.90
N LEU A 8 25.52 63.09 22.38
CA LEU A 8 25.13 62.10 21.38
C LEU A 8 24.35 60.98 22.09
N THR A 9 23.05 60.93 21.86
CA THR A 9 22.23 59.77 22.22
C THR A 9 22.52 58.65 21.22
N ALA A 10 23.20 57.59 21.66
CA ALA A 10 23.43 56.40 20.85
C ALA A 10 22.12 55.60 20.71
N PRO A 11 21.80 55.08 19.51
CA PRO A 11 20.63 54.22 19.31
C PRO A 11 20.85 52.85 19.96
N THR A 12 19.94 52.44 20.83
CA THR A 12 19.84 51.07 21.35
C THR A 12 19.27 50.15 20.27
N VAL A 13 20.14 49.39 19.60
CA VAL A 13 19.71 48.31 18.70
C VAL A 13 19.02 47.21 19.52
N PRO A 14 17.77 46.82 19.19
CA PRO A 14 17.09 45.75 19.90
C PRO A 14 17.82 44.42 19.66
N SER A 15 18.34 43.83 20.72
CA SER A 15 18.94 42.50 20.70
C SER A 15 17.87 41.46 20.40
N ALA A 16 17.80 41.00 19.15
CA ALA A 16 16.97 39.85 18.78
C ALA A 16 17.44 38.62 19.59
N THR A 17 16.61 38.17 20.52
CA THR A 17 16.84 36.99 21.37
C THR A 17 17.10 35.77 20.49
N ARG A 18 18.37 35.47 20.21
CA ARG A 18 18.75 34.25 19.47
C ARG A 18 18.57 33.08 20.42
N LEU A 19 17.40 32.44 20.36
CA LEU A 19 17.13 31.17 21.02
C LEU A 19 18.10 30.12 20.47
N ARG A 20 19.25 29.94 21.15
CA ARG A 20 20.18 28.85 20.87
C ARG A 20 19.57 27.59 21.47
N LEU A 21 18.82 26.87 20.65
CA LEU A 21 18.36 25.51 20.96
C LEU A 21 19.60 24.66 21.26
N THR A 22 19.83 24.38 22.54
CA THR A 22 20.86 23.45 22.97
C THR A 22 20.58 22.10 22.32
N VAL A 23 21.63 21.34 22.01
CA VAL A 23 21.55 20.08 21.23
C VAL A 23 20.47 19.13 21.77
N ARG A 24 20.19 19.18 23.08
CA ARG A 24 19.13 18.43 23.77
C ARG A 24 17.72 18.94 23.42
N GLY A 25 17.49 20.25 23.40
CA GLY A 25 16.20 20.85 23.01
C GLY A 25 15.84 20.58 21.55
N ARG A 26 16.85 20.59 20.65
CA ARG A 26 16.63 20.23 19.24
C ARG A 26 16.20 18.77 19.07
N ARG A 27 16.76 17.85 19.85
CA ARG A 27 16.36 16.42 19.83
C ARG A 27 14.94 16.21 20.35
N VAL A 28 14.56 16.91 21.43
CA VAL A 28 13.20 16.83 21.98
C VAL A 28 12.19 17.38 20.98
N LEU A 29 12.44 18.53 20.37
CA LEU A 29 11.56 19.09 19.35
C LEU A 29 11.47 18.20 18.11
N ALA A 30 12.59 17.61 17.66
CA ALA A 30 12.58 16.68 16.54
C ALA A 30 11.78 15.40 16.86
N ALA A 31 11.91 14.85 18.07
CA ALA A 31 11.12 13.70 18.50
C ALA A 31 9.62 14.04 18.57
N LEU A 32 9.27 15.22 19.09
CA LEU A 32 7.89 15.68 19.19
C LEU A 32 7.26 15.91 17.81
N ALA A 33 8.04 16.42 16.85
CA ALA A 33 7.62 16.59 15.46
C ALA A 33 7.58 15.27 14.66
N ALA A 34 8.37 14.26 15.05
CA ALA A 34 8.40 12.96 14.40
C ALA A 34 7.20 12.08 14.80
N LEU A 35 6.62 12.27 15.99
CA LEU A 35 5.44 11.54 16.46
C LEU A 35 4.28 11.49 15.43
N PRO A 36 3.81 12.62 14.85
CA PRO A 36 2.75 12.58 13.85
C PRO A 36 3.18 11.87 12.56
N ALA A 37 4.45 12.00 12.13
CA ALA A 37 4.95 11.31 10.94
C ALA A 37 4.97 9.78 11.13
N VAL A 38 5.38 9.32 12.31
CA VAL A 38 5.32 7.90 12.68
C VAL A 38 3.87 7.42 12.77
N ALA A 39 2.97 8.21 13.33
CA ALA A 39 1.55 7.86 13.39
C ALA A 39 0.92 7.73 11.98
N VAL A 40 1.23 8.65 11.06
CA VAL A 40 0.80 8.56 9.66
C VAL A 40 1.41 7.34 8.98
N LEU A 41 2.70 7.06 9.19
CA LEU A 41 3.35 5.89 8.62
C LEU A 41 2.72 4.59 9.15
N CYS A 42 2.46 4.48 10.45
CA CYS A 42 1.75 3.36 11.05
C CYS A 42 0.33 3.23 10.49
N ALA A 43 -0.40 4.33 10.32
CA ALA A 43 -1.73 4.31 9.71
C ALA A 43 -1.70 3.86 8.24
N VAL A 44 -0.68 4.25 7.48
CA VAL A 44 -0.47 3.80 6.08
C VAL A 44 -0.06 2.33 6.02
N VAL A 45 0.79 1.84 6.92
CA VAL A 45 1.21 0.43 6.95
C VAL A 45 0.04 -0.47 7.40
N LEU A 46 -0.67 -0.08 8.46
CA LEU A 46 -1.81 -0.84 9.00
C LEU A 46 -3.05 -0.71 8.10
N GLY A 47 -3.31 0.47 7.54
CA GLY A 47 -4.41 0.75 6.62
C GLY A 47 -4.14 0.30 5.18
N GLY A 48 -2.88 0.24 4.76
CA GLY A 48 -2.46 -0.30 3.47
C GLY A 48 -2.61 -1.83 3.38
N GLY A 49 -2.44 -2.53 4.51
CA GLY A 49 -2.83 -3.94 4.63
C GLY A 49 -4.36 -4.13 4.58
N ALA A 50 -5.13 -3.16 5.08
CA ALA A 50 -6.59 -3.18 4.97
C ALA A 50 -7.09 -2.96 3.53
N ALA A 51 -6.30 -2.40 2.61
CA ALA A 51 -6.64 -2.34 1.19
C ALA A 51 -6.52 -3.71 0.48
N LEU A 52 -5.69 -4.62 1.02
CA LEU A 52 -5.61 -6.01 0.56
C LEU A 52 -6.63 -6.91 1.29
N ALA A 53 -6.95 -6.62 2.56
CA ALA A 53 -7.91 -7.42 3.34
C ALA A 53 -9.39 -6.96 3.19
N SER A 54 -9.66 -5.70 2.86
CA SER A 54 -11.04 -5.19 2.63
C SER A 54 -11.61 -5.51 1.26
N ARG A 55 -10.88 -6.24 0.41
CA ARG A 55 -11.45 -6.74 -0.85
C ARG A 55 -12.33 -7.99 -0.71
N ASP A 56 -12.55 -8.49 0.51
CA ASP A 56 -13.40 -9.68 0.74
C ASP A 56 -14.63 -9.44 1.65
N ALA A 57 -14.93 -8.20 2.06
CA ALA A 57 -16.02 -7.92 3.00
C ALA A 57 -17.00 -6.83 2.53
N GLY A 58 -17.55 -6.95 1.32
CA GLY A 58 -18.81 -6.23 1.00
C GLY A 58 -18.93 -5.55 -0.36
N ALA A 59 -18.37 -6.12 -1.43
CA ALA A 59 -18.81 -5.78 -2.77
C ALA A 59 -19.20 -7.07 -3.53
N PRO A 60 -20.38 -7.16 -4.16
CA PRO A 60 -20.59 -8.11 -5.25
C PRO A 60 -19.76 -7.62 -6.44
N VAL A 61 -18.44 -7.80 -6.34
CA VAL A 61 -17.52 -7.68 -7.48
C VAL A 61 -17.81 -8.93 -8.31
N GLY A 62 -18.09 -8.75 -9.61
CA GLY A 62 -18.61 -9.77 -10.52
C GLY A 62 -18.22 -11.19 -10.15
N SER A 63 -19.21 -12.06 -10.02
CA SER A 63 -19.09 -13.45 -9.58
C SER A 63 -18.08 -14.20 -10.44
N PHE A 64 -16.80 -14.14 -10.07
CA PHE A 64 -15.79 -15.04 -10.60
C PHE A 64 -16.07 -16.41 -9.96
N GLU A 65 -16.45 -17.36 -10.80
CA GLU A 65 -16.54 -18.75 -10.36
C GLU A 65 -15.15 -19.19 -9.88
N THR A 66 -15.08 -19.74 -8.68
CA THR A 66 -13.83 -20.21 -8.09
C THR A 66 -13.95 -21.70 -7.87
N VAL A 67 -13.06 -22.47 -8.50
CA VAL A 67 -12.99 -23.91 -8.35
C VAL A 67 -11.85 -24.25 -7.38
N ILE A 68 -12.11 -25.19 -6.47
CA ILE A 68 -11.05 -25.76 -5.60
C ILE A 68 -10.43 -26.92 -6.35
N VAL A 69 -9.12 -26.86 -6.59
CA VAL A 69 -8.38 -27.93 -7.27
C VAL A 69 -8.35 -29.18 -6.38
N GLU A 70 -8.83 -30.31 -6.89
CA GLU A 70 -8.75 -31.59 -6.18
C GLU A 70 -7.42 -32.33 -6.46
N SER A 71 -7.14 -33.34 -5.65
CA SER A 71 -5.94 -34.16 -5.83
C SER A 71 -6.07 -35.01 -7.11
N GLY A 72 -5.29 -34.68 -8.14
CA GLY A 72 -5.31 -35.35 -9.44
C GLY A 72 -5.87 -34.50 -10.57
N ASP A 73 -6.39 -33.31 -10.25
CA ASP A 73 -6.82 -32.36 -11.26
C ASP A 73 -5.63 -31.74 -11.99
N THR A 74 -5.84 -31.48 -13.28
CA THR A 74 -4.88 -30.76 -14.12
C THR A 74 -5.56 -29.53 -14.69
N LEU A 75 -4.80 -28.46 -14.95
CA LEU A 75 -5.34 -27.27 -15.64
C LEU A 75 -6.04 -27.64 -16.95
N TRP A 76 -5.52 -28.65 -17.65
CA TRP A 76 -6.10 -29.16 -18.89
C TRP A 76 -7.48 -29.82 -18.69
N ALA A 77 -7.65 -30.61 -17.63
CA ALA A 77 -8.93 -31.23 -17.30
C ALA A 77 -9.96 -30.16 -16.89
N ILE A 78 -9.55 -29.21 -16.06
CA ILE A 78 -10.39 -28.10 -15.62
C ILE A 78 -10.81 -27.22 -16.81
N ALA A 79 -9.88 -26.88 -17.70
CA ALA A 79 -10.15 -26.10 -18.90
C ALA A 79 -11.21 -26.76 -19.80
N GLN A 80 -11.12 -28.08 -20.03
CA GLN A 80 -12.12 -28.81 -20.80
C GLN A 80 -13.48 -28.88 -20.13
N GLN A 81 -13.51 -28.92 -18.79
CA GLN A 81 -14.76 -28.96 -18.02
C GLN A 81 -15.48 -27.62 -18.02
N VAL A 82 -14.72 -26.54 -17.86
CA VAL A 82 -15.24 -25.17 -17.76
C VAL A 82 -15.59 -24.61 -19.14
N ALA A 83 -14.78 -24.89 -20.18
CA ALA A 83 -14.96 -24.35 -21.52
C ALA A 83 -14.83 -25.43 -22.62
N PRO A 84 -15.81 -26.36 -22.75
CA PRO A 84 -15.72 -27.48 -23.70
C PRO A 84 -15.77 -27.05 -25.18
N ALA A 85 -16.21 -25.82 -25.47
CA ALA A 85 -16.32 -25.28 -26.82
C ALA A 85 -15.09 -24.46 -27.26
N ALA A 86 -14.19 -24.11 -26.34
CA ALA A 86 -12.98 -23.35 -26.61
C ALA A 86 -11.75 -24.28 -26.76
N ASP A 87 -10.67 -23.80 -27.36
CA ASP A 87 -9.40 -24.55 -27.38
C ASP A 87 -8.86 -24.61 -25.94
N PRO A 88 -8.63 -25.81 -25.37
CA PRO A 88 -8.10 -25.94 -24.02
C PRO A 88 -6.76 -25.23 -23.81
N ARG A 89 -5.95 -25.02 -24.86
CA ARG A 89 -4.67 -24.30 -24.76
C ARG A 89 -4.87 -22.84 -24.41
N ASP A 90 -5.79 -22.17 -25.10
CA ASP A 90 -6.10 -20.76 -24.88
C ASP A 90 -6.70 -20.58 -23.48
N VAL A 91 -7.61 -21.48 -23.07
CA VAL A 91 -8.22 -21.47 -21.74
C VAL A 91 -7.20 -21.69 -20.63
N VAL A 92 -6.23 -22.59 -20.83
CA VAL A 92 -5.13 -22.80 -19.86
C VAL A 92 -4.26 -21.56 -19.74
N ASP A 93 -3.92 -20.89 -20.84
CA ASP A 93 -3.16 -19.65 -20.83
C ASP A 93 -3.91 -18.52 -20.12
N ASP A 94 -5.23 -18.44 -20.30
CA ASP A 94 -6.11 -17.51 -19.60
C ASP A 94 -6.15 -17.79 -18.09
N LEU A 95 -6.27 -19.07 -17.70
CA LEU A 95 -6.26 -19.50 -16.30
C LEU A 95 -4.91 -19.22 -15.63
N VAL A 96 -3.79 -19.53 -16.28
CA VAL A 96 -2.44 -19.27 -15.78
C VAL A 96 -2.23 -17.77 -15.58
N ARG A 97 -2.64 -16.96 -16.56
CA ARG A 97 -2.49 -15.50 -16.52
C ARG A 97 -3.36 -14.86 -15.43
N LEU A 98 -4.61 -15.32 -15.28
CA LEU A 98 -5.54 -14.80 -14.27
C LEU A 98 -5.10 -15.18 -12.85
N ASN A 99 -4.58 -16.39 -12.67
CA ASN A 99 -4.19 -16.93 -11.35
C ASN A 99 -2.70 -16.73 -11.04
N ALA A 100 -1.95 -16.03 -11.91
CA ALA A 100 -0.52 -15.77 -11.78
C ALA A 100 0.30 -17.04 -11.46
N LEU A 101 0.03 -18.13 -12.18
CA LEU A 101 0.71 -19.41 -11.97
C LEU A 101 2.09 -19.38 -12.62
N ASP A 102 3.12 -19.89 -11.94
CA ASP A 102 4.49 -20.02 -12.46
C ASP A 102 4.64 -21.16 -13.50
N GLY A 103 3.52 -21.76 -13.94
CA GLY A 103 3.48 -22.85 -14.90
C GLY A 103 2.16 -23.63 -14.84
N VAL A 104 2.19 -24.87 -15.33
CA VAL A 104 1.01 -25.75 -15.41
C VAL A 104 0.79 -26.58 -14.14
N SER A 105 1.69 -26.45 -13.15
CA SER A 105 1.59 -27.17 -11.88
C SER A 105 0.52 -26.56 -11.00
N LEU A 106 -0.44 -27.38 -10.57
CA LEU A 106 -1.44 -27.03 -9.58
C LEU A 106 -1.18 -27.75 -8.26
N GLN A 107 -1.52 -27.07 -7.16
CA GLN A 107 -1.49 -27.65 -5.83
C GLN A 107 -2.92 -28.06 -5.44
N ALA A 108 -3.08 -29.27 -4.93
CA ALA A 108 -4.37 -29.69 -4.38
C ALA A 108 -4.81 -28.76 -3.25
N GLY A 109 -6.07 -28.37 -3.24
CA GLY A 109 -6.65 -27.39 -2.32
C GLY A 109 -6.42 -25.93 -2.72
N GLN A 110 -5.73 -25.66 -3.84
CA GLN A 110 -5.59 -24.31 -4.38
C GLN A 110 -6.92 -23.79 -4.93
N ARG A 111 -7.21 -22.51 -4.71
CA ARG A 111 -8.34 -21.83 -5.35
C ARG A 111 -7.92 -21.36 -6.73
N LEU A 112 -8.69 -21.74 -7.73
CA LEU A 112 -8.50 -21.35 -9.12
C LEU A 112 -9.67 -20.47 -9.55
N ALA A 113 -9.38 -19.21 -9.86
CA ALA A 113 -10.34 -18.27 -10.41
C ALA A 113 -10.58 -18.60 -11.88
N ILE A 114 -11.84 -18.64 -12.27
CA ILE A 114 -12.28 -18.87 -13.63
C ILE A 114 -12.57 -17.51 -14.31
N PRO A 115 -12.04 -17.26 -15.52
CA PRO A 115 -12.37 -16.07 -16.29
C PRO A 115 -13.88 -15.98 -16.56
N ALA A 116 -14.45 -14.76 -16.52
CA ALA A 116 -15.89 -14.54 -16.61
C ALA A 116 -16.48 -14.96 -17.97
N GLU A 117 -15.65 -15.05 -19.01
CA GLU A 117 -16.00 -15.58 -20.33
C GLU A 117 -16.33 -17.07 -20.34
N TYR A 118 -15.89 -17.82 -19.32
CA TYR A 118 -16.12 -19.25 -19.18
C TYR A 118 -16.94 -19.64 -17.93
N SER A 119 -17.31 -18.65 -17.09
CA SER A 119 -18.24 -18.88 -15.97
C SER A 119 -19.68 -18.95 -16.48
N HIS A 120 -20.45 -19.95 -16.05
CA HIS A 120 -21.82 -20.21 -16.52
C HIS A 120 -22.89 -20.01 -15.43
#